data_AF-A0A9E2MNX3-F1
#
_entry.id   AF-A0A9E2MNX3-F1
#
_cell.length_a   1.000
_cell.length_b   1.000
_cell.length_c   1.000
_cell.angle_alpha   90.00
_cell.angle_beta   90.00
_cell.angle_gamma   90.00
#
_symmetry.space_group_name_H-M   'P 1'
#
loop_
_entity.id
_entity.type
_entity.pdbx_description
1 polymer ?
#
loop_
_entity_poly.entity_id
_entity_poly.type
_entity_poly.pdbx_seq_one_letter_code
_entity_poly.pdbx_strand_id
1 'polypeptide(L)'
;MLLPTLFVGGCLYYLIFNIMAEQIALPDVIARDLLPVIQQINVILVIGLPVLFVVLSTWAIVLSYKFVAPLERLEEDISRIDKGDYSVRLQIRKDHDLRPIADVINDLVDKLDFKKKG
;
A
#
# COMPACT_ATOMS: atom_id res chain seq x y z
N MET A 1 9.78 0.29 -0.86
CA MET A 1 9.53 1.59 -0.20
C MET A 1 10.64 2.61 -0.43
N LEU A 2 11.93 2.22 -0.45
CA LEU A 2 13.04 3.17 -0.65
C LEU A 2 12.93 4.05 -1.91
N LEU A 3 12.57 3.48 -3.06
CA LEU A 3 12.52 4.20 -4.33
C LEU A 3 11.41 5.29 -4.37
N PRO A 4 10.15 4.99 -3.97
CA PRO A 4 9.14 6.04 -3.75
C PRO A 4 9.52 7.09 -2.71
N THR A 5 10.15 6.69 -1.61
CA THR A 5 10.56 7.63 -0.54
C THR A 5 11.62 8.60 -1.04
N LEU A 6 12.64 8.13 -1.77
CA LEU A 6 13.66 8.98 -2.36
C LEU A 6 13.06 9.90 -3.44
N PHE A 7 12.11 9.41 -4.22
CA PHE A 7 11.41 10.21 -5.23
C PHE A 7 10.60 11.35 -4.58
N VAL A 8 9.76 11.04 -3.60
CA VAL A 8 8.95 12.04 -2.88
C VAL A 8 9.84 13.02 -2.12
N GLY A 9 10.87 12.53 -1.43
CA GLY A 9 11.84 13.38 -0.74
C GLY A 9 12.58 14.31 -1.70
N GLY A 10 12.99 13.81 -2.87
CA GLY A 10 13.60 14.60 -3.93
C GLY A 10 12.66 15.67 -4.49
N CYS A 11 11.39 15.34 -4.72
CA CYS A 11 10.38 16.31 -5.17
C CYS A 11 10.14 17.41 -4.13
N LEU A 12 10.05 17.05 -2.84
CA LEU A 12 9.89 18.03 -1.75
C LEU A 12 11.13 18.93 -1.65
N TYR A 13 12.33 18.37 -1.72
CA TYR A 13 13.57 19.13 -1.70
C TYR A 13 13.67 20.08 -2.91
N TYR A 14 13.30 19.60 -4.09
CA TYR A 14 13.24 20.41 -5.31
C TYR A 14 12.23 21.56 -5.18
N LEU A 15 11.05 21.30 -4.62
CA LEU A 15 10.04 22.33 -4.36
C LEU A 15 10.56 23.39 -3.39
N ILE A 16 11.18 22.99 -2.27
CA ILE A 16 11.79 23.90 -1.30
C ILE A 16 12.84 24.75 -1.99
N PHE A 17 13.74 24.13 -2.76
CA PHE A 17 14.79 24.86 -3.48
C PHE A 17 14.22 25.86 -4.49
N ASN A 18 13.15 25.50 -5.20
CA ASN A 18 12.51 26.36 -6.20
C ASN A 18 11.82 27.58 -5.56
N ILE A 19 11.04 27.37 -4.48
CA ILE A 19 10.41 28.45 -3.70
C ILE A 19 11.48 29.41 -3.16
N MET A 20 12.60 28.86 -2.69
CA MET A 20 13.72 29.64 -2.16
C MET A 20 14.43 30.42 -3.27
N ALA A 21 14.64 29.81 -4.44
CA ALA A 21 15.26 30.45 -5.59
C ALA A 21 14.48 31.68 -6.07
N GLU A 22 13.15 31.63 -5.96
CA GLU A 22 12.26 32.74 -6.28
C GLU A 22 12.41 33.94 -5.32
N GLN A 23 12.95 33.73 -4.12
CA GLN A 23 13.18 34.77 -3.09
C GLN A 23 14.61 35.37 -3.10
N ILE A 24 15.50 34.96 -4.03
CA ILE A 24 16.96 35.29 -4.07
C ILE A 24 17.29 36.76 -4.42
N ALA A 25 16.34 37.70 -4.38
CA ALA A 25 16.60 39.08 -4.80
C ALA A 25 17.64 39.87 -3.93
N LEU A 26 17.99 39.41 -2.71
CA LEU A 26 18.94 40.11 -1.83
C LEU A 26 19.84 39.14 -1.01
N PRO A 27 21.19 39.15 -1.19
CA PRO A 27 22.13 38.22 -0.53
C PRO A 27 22.17 38.29 1.00
N ASP A 28 21.94 39.48 1.58
CA ASP A 28 22.07 39.71 3.03
C ASP A 28 20.92 39.10 3.85
N VAL A 29 19.74 38.94 3.24
CA VAL A 29 18.56 38.32 3.87
C VAL A 29 18.74 36.80 3.94
N ILE A 30 19.50 36.22 3.00
CA ILE A 30 19.74 34.78 2.91
C ILE A 30 20.51 34.25 4.12
N ALA A 31 21.62 34.93 4.48
CA ALA A 31 22.47 34.49 5.57
C ALA A 31 21.79 34.63 6.94
N ARG A 32 20.93 35.64 7.10
CA ARG A 32 20.28 35.96 8.38
C ARG A 32 19.01 35.15 8.62
N ASP A 33 18.16 35.03 7.60
CA ASP A 33 16.79 34.52 7.76
C ASP A 33 16.59 33.14 7.10
N LEU A 34 17.30 32.81 6.02
CA LEU A 34 17.09 31.58 5.26
C LEU A 34 17.95 30.39 5.72
N LEU A 35 19.20 30.62 6.14
CA LEU A 35 20.07 29.56 6.70
C LEU A 35 19.47 28.81 7.91
N PRO A 36 18.91 29.48 8.94
CA PRO A 36 18.32 28.78 10.07
C PRO A 36 17.07 27.98 9.66
N VAL A 37 16.30 28.45 8.68
CA VAL A 37 15.14 27.74 8.12
C VAL A 37 15.58 26.46 7.41
N ILE A 38 16.66 26.50 6.62
CA ILE A 38 17.23 25.31 5.97
C ILE A 38 17.68 24.27 6.99
N GLN A 39 18.32 24.69 8.08
CA GLN A 39 18.73 23.76 9.14
C GLN A 39 17.54 23.09 9.82
N GLN A 40 16.47 23.83 10.11
CA GLN A 40 15.25 23.25 10.66
C GLN A 40 14.60 22.26 9.69
N ILE A 41 14.50 22.61 8.41
CA ILE A 41 13.98 21.72 7.37
C ILE A 41 14.80 20.43 7.28
N ASN A 42 16.13 20.53 7.29
CA ASN A 42 17.02 19.35 7.25
C ASN A 42 16.86 18.48 8.49
N VAL A 43 16.74 19.05 9.70
CA VAL A 43 16.48 18.28 10.92
C VAL A 43 15.14 17.57 10.85
N ILE A 44 14.10 18.25 10.39
CA ILE A 44 12.76 17.66 10.19
C ILE A 44 12.81 16.55 9.16
N LEU A 45 13.55 16.71 8.06
CA LEU A 45 13.72 15.66 7.05
C LEU A 45 14.49 14.46 7.59
N VAL A 46 15.61 14.68 8.27
CA VAL A 46 16.46 13.61 8.82
C VAL A 46 15.73 12.79 9.88
N ILE A 47 14.84 13.39 10.67
CA ILE A 47 14.06 12.68 11.70
C ILE A 47 12.72 12.17 11.15
N GLY A 48 12.02 13.00 10.39
CA GLY A 48 10.70 12.70 9.86
C GLY A 48 10.72 11.62 8.79
N LEU A 49 11.71 11.61 7.91
CA LEU A 49 11.78 10.63 6.82
C LEU A 49 11.94 9.18 7.32
N PRO A 50 12.84 8.86 8.27
CA PRO A 50 12.90 7.53 8.87
C PRO A 50 11.60 7.12 9.59
N VAL A 51 10.98 8.03 10.36
CA VAL A 51 9.73 7.74 11.07
C VAL A 51 8.63 7.40 10.08
N LEU A 52 8.47 8.22 9.04
CA LEU A 52 7.47 8.03 8.00
C LEU A 52 7.74 6.74 7.21
N PHE A 53 9.00 6.43 6.92
CA PHE A 53 9.41 5.17 6.30
C PHE A 53 9.01 3.95 7.14
N VAL A 54 9.24 3.98 8.46
CA VAL A 54 8.86 2.89 9.37
C VAL A 54 7.34 2.73 9.43
N VAL A 55 6.59 3.83 9.56
CA VAL A 55 5.12 3.80 9.61
C VAL A 55 4.54 3.21 8.32
N LEU A 56 4.97 3.70 7.15
CA LEU A 56 4.49 3.21 5.86
C LEU A 56 4.90 1.76 5.61
N SER A 57 6.13 1.38 5.96
CA SER A 57 6.59 -0.01 5.78
C SER A 57 5.81 -0.97 6.66
N THR A 58 5.53 -0.60 7.91
CA THR A 58 4.70 -1.40 8.83
C THR A 58 3.29 -1.56 8.28
N TRP A 59 2.67 -0.46 7.81
CA TRP A 59 1.35 -0.51 7.19
C TRP A 59 1.32 -1.38 5.94
N ALA A 60 2.31 -1.26 5.05
CA ALA A 60 2.38 -2.04 3.83
C ALA A 60 2.53 -3.53 4.10
N ILE A 61 3.35 -3.91 5.08
CA ILE A 61 3.54 -5.30 5.51
C ILE A 61 2.23 -5.86 6.07
N VAL A 62 1.57 -5.14 6.98
CA VAL A 62 0.30 -5.56 7.57
C VAL A 62 -0.76 -5.74 6.49
N LEU A 63 -0.86 -4.80 5.55
CA LEU A 63 -1.81 -4.88 4.45
C LEU A 63 -1.50 -6.07 3.53
N SER A 64 -0.23 -6.29 3.19
CA SER A 64 0.21 -7.43 2.38
C SER A 64 -0.20 -8.76 3.02
N TYR A 65 0.09 -8.97 4.31
CA TYR A 65 -0.33 -10.18 5.01
C TYR A 65 -1.85 -10.35 5.09
N LYS A 66 -2.58 -9.24 5.24
CA LYS A 66 -4.05 -9.27 5.28
C LYS A 66 -4.65 -9.78 3.96
N PHE A 67 -4.02 -9.51 2.82
CA PHE A 67 -4.53 -9.93 1.50
C PHE A 67 -3.94 -11.25 0.98
N VAL A 68 -2.63 -11.50 1.18
CA VAL A 68 -1.95 -12.67 0.60
C VAL A 68 -2.54 -13.97 1.15
N ALA A 69 -2.70 -14.08 2.47
CA ALA A 69 -3.15 -15.34 3.08
C ALA A 69 -4.60 -15.74 2.67
N PRO A 70 -5.59 -14.83 2.64
CA PRO A 70 -6.91 -15.15 2.12
C PRO A 70 -6.91 -15.48 0.62
N LEU A 71 -6.02 -14.85 -0.16
CA LEU A 71 -5.92 -15.08 -1.60
C LEU A 71 -5.34 -16.46 -1.92
N GLU A 72 -4.28 -16.87 -1.22
CA GLU A 72 -3.67 -18.20 -1.35
C GLU A 72 -4.67 -19.31 -1.03
N ARG A 73 -5.45 -19.14 0.06
CA ARG A 73 -6.55 -20.07 0.39
C ARG A 73 -7.63 -20.13 -0.69
N LEU A 74 -7.98 -18.98 -1.27
CA LEU A 74 -8.95 -18.90 -2.35
C LEU A 74 -8.47 -19.69 -3.57
N GLU A 75 -7.18 -19.55 -3.92
CA GLU A 75 -6.55 -20.27 -5.03
C GLU A 75 -6.56 -21.79 -4.80
N GLU A 76 -6.20 -22.25 -3.59
CA GLU A 76 -6.25 -23.66 -3.22
C GLU A 76 -7.67 -24.24 -3.32
N ASP A 77 -8.66 -23.53 -2.80
CA ASP A 77 -10.06 -23.96 -2.85
C ASP A 77 -10.58 -24.03 -4.30
N ILE A 78 -10.26 -23.03 -5.11
CA ILE A 78 -10.61 -23.02 -6.55
C ILE A 78 -9.93 -24.19 -7.27
N SER A 79 -8.65 -24.49 -6.98
CA SER A 79 -7.94 -25.62 -7.58
C SER A 79 -8.60 -26.96 -7.23
N ARG A 80 -9.17 -27.11 -6.03
CA ARG A 80 -9.92 -28.32 -5.64
C ARG A 80 -11.25 -28.42 -6.39
N ILE A 81 -11.96 -27.31 -6.54
CA ILE A 81 -13.20 -27.23 -7.32
C ILE A 81 -12.94 -27.60 -8.79
N ASP A 82 -11.85 -27.10 -9.37
CA ASP A 82 -11.43 -27.42 -10.75
C ASP A 82 -11.15 -28.92 -10.92
N LYS A 83 -10.55 -29.57 -9.90
CA LYS A 83 -10.35 -31.03 -9.84
C LYS A 83 -11.65 -31.83 -9.62
N GLY A 84 -12.80 -31.16 -9.54
CA GLY A 84 -14.12 -31.78 -9.44
C GLY A 84 -14.61 -32.04 -8.01
N ASP A 85 -13.92 -31.54 -6.99
CA ASP A 85 -14.38 -31.55 -5.60
C ASP A 85 -15.32 -30.35 -5.33
N TYR A 86 -16.58 -30.51 -5.69
CA TYR A 86 -17.62 -29.50 -5.47
C TYR A 86 -18.17 -29.46 -4.04
N SER A 87 -17.62 -30.27 -3.12
CA SER A 87 -17.99 -30.22 -1.69
C SER A 87 -17.33 -29.04 -0.96
N VAL A 88 -16.27 -28.49 -1.54
CA VAL A 88 -15.53 -27.35 -1.00
C VAL A 88 -16.36 -26.07 -1.14
N ARG A 89 -16.38 -25.26 -0.09
CA ARG A 89 -16.97 -23.92 -0.09
C ARG A 89 -15.92 -22.91 0.35
N LEU A 90 -15.79 -21.84 -0.41
CA LEU A 90 -14.81 -20.79 -0.13
C LEU A 90 -15.27 -20.01 1.11
N GLN A 91 -14.48 -20.06 2.19
CA GLN A 91 -14.80 -19.41 3.47
C GLN A 91 -13.95 -18.16 3.68
N ILE A 92 -14.41 -17.04 3.11
CA ILE A 92 -13.86 -15.71 3.40
C ILE A 92 -14.66 -15.07 4.54
N ARG A 93 -13.96 -14.41 5.48
CA ARG A 93 -14.60 -13.66 6.58
C ARG A 93 -15.56 -12.58 6.04
N LYS A 94 -16.66 -12.35 6.75
CA LYS A 94 -17.72 -11.40 6.34
C LYS A 94 -17.23 -9.96 6.15
N ASP A 95 -16.22 -9.55 6.92
CA ASP A 95 -15.64 -8.22 6.94
C ASP A 95 -14.47 -8.04 5.94
N HIS A 96 -14.23 -9.02 5.07
CA HIS A 96 -13.12 -9.00 4.13
C HIS A 96 -13.57 -8.62 2.72
N ASP A 97 -12.77 -7.82 2.04
CA ASP A 97 -13.09 -7.28 0.71
C ASP A 97 -13.23 -8.37 -0.37
N LEU A 98 -12.63 -9.55 -0.15
CA LEU A 98 -12.75 -10.71 -1.05
C LEU A 98 -14.06 -11.50 -0.88
N ARG A 99 -14.89 -11.17 0.12
CA ARG A 99 -16.12 -11.92 0.40
C ARG A 99 -17.08 -12.01 -0.79
N PRO A 100 -17.38 -10.91 -1.52
CA PRO A 100 -18.28 -10.97 -2.67
C PRO A 100 -17.78 -11.91 -3.77
N ILE A 101 -16.45 -12.01 -3.95
CA ILE A 101 -15.85 -12.91 -4.94
C ILE A 101 -16.07 -14.36 -4.53
N ALA A 102 -15.80 -14.71 -3.27
CA ALA A 102 -16.03 -16.04 -2.75
C ALA A 102 -17.51 -16.47 -2.84
N ASP A 103 -18.45 -15.55 -2.58
CA ASP A 103 -19.88 -15.82 -2.68
C ASP A 103 -20.30 -16.13 -4.13
N VAL A 104 -19.84 -15.33 -5.10
CA VAL A 104 -20.10 -15.59 -6.53
C VAL A 104 -19.54 -16.94 -6.97
N ILE A 105 -18.34 -17.31 -6.52
CA ILE A 105 -17.76 -18.61 -6.86
C ILE A 105 -18.56 -19.75 -6.22
N ASN A 106 -18.96 -19.64 -4.96
CA ASN A 106 -19.79 -20.64 -4.29
C ASN A 106 -21.11 -20.87 -5.05
N ASP A 107 -21.78 -19.79 -5.49
CA ASP A 107 -23.01 -19.88 -6.30
C ASP A 107 -22.79 -20.59 -7.64
N LEU A 108 -21.61 -20.41 -8.26
CA LEU A 108 -21.24 -21.13 -9.49
C LEU A 108 -21.03 -22.62 -9.22
N VAL A 109 -20.35 -22.97 -8.12
CA VAL A 109 -20.14 -24.36 -7.71
C VAL A 109 -21.46 -25.07 -7.44
N ASP A 110 -22.41 -24.41 -6.75
CA ASP A 110 -23.73 -24.97 -6.48
C ASP A 110 -24.47 -25.35 -7.77
N LYS A 111 -24.39 -24.49 -8.80
CA LYS A 111 -25.00 -24.77 -10.12
C LYS A 111 -24.33 -25.93 -10.84
N LEU A 112 -23.01 -26.06 -10.71
CA LEU A 112 -22.25 -27.15 -11.32
C LEU A 112 -22.52 -28.50 -10.63
N ASP A 113 -22.59 -28.52 -9.30
CA ASP A 113 -22.90 -29.73 -8.53
C ASP A 113 -24.33 -30.22 -8.81
N PHE A 114 -25.29 -29.29 -8.91
CA PHE A 114 -26.67 -29.63 -9.26
C PHE A 114 -26.77 -30.28 -10.65
N LYS A 115 -26.05 -29.75 -11.65
CA LYS A 115 -26.04 -30.31 -13.02
C LYS A 115 -25.36 -31.68 -13.12
N LYS A 116 -24.46 -32.02 -12.19
CA LYS A 116 -23.80 -33.35 -12.17
C LYS A 116 -24.67 -34.43 -11.53
N LYS A 117 -25.62 -34.05 -10.68
CA LYS A 117 -26.50 -34.97 -9.93
C LYS A 117 -27.85 -35.24 -10.60
N GLY A 118 -28.25 -34.41 -11.58
CA GLY A 118 -29.44 -34.63 -12.42
C GLY A 118 -29.08 -35.21 -13.77
#